data_AF-A0A9E6F490-F1
#
_entry.id   AF-A0A9E6F490-F1
#
_cell.length_a   1.000
_cell.length_b   1.000
_cell.length_c   1.000
_cell.angle_alpha   90.00
_cell.angle_beta   90.00
_cell.angle_gamma   90.00
#
_symmetry.space_group_name_H-M   'P 1'
#
loop_
_entity.id
_entity.type
_entity.pdbx_description
1 polymer ?
#
loop_
_entity_poly.entity_id
_entity_poly.type
_entity_poly.pdbx_seq_one_letter_code
_entity_poly.pdbx_strand_id
1 'polypeptide(L)'
;MKRYFRLALVLVAMVLLPLSAYAQKAGQIVFSSQMIDPANPTNLTKSFKAGDAIYSVAYVQDNFLKLCNSPNAKKLETGFFIYEVKPPLYSYQEPQESQIAYSTVWLSGGTMQNKSLPLDIAPKPDKMTAYGNPEITYTKFGKNFEGPVGYTEALAKLESGKHTLRVRYQCNYQVVAEGEIT
;
A
#
# COMPACT_ATOMS: atom_id res chain seq x y z
N MET A 1 -32.39 -47.25 43.14
CA MET A 1 -31.30 -46.35 43.60
C MET A 1 -30.07 -46.56 42.71
N LYS A 2 -29.35 -45.46 42.37
CA LYS A 2 -28.11 -45.36 41.54
C LYS A 2 -28.37 -45.43 40.02
N ARG A 3 -28.63 -44.33 39.27
CA ARG A 3 -27.84 -43.11 38.96
C ARG A 3 -26.39 -43.40 38.57
N TYR A 4 -26.10 -43.52 37.27
CA TYR A 4 -24.81 -43.10 36.70
C TYR A 4 -24.99 -42.43 35.33
N PHE A 5 -24.74 -41.14 35.39
CA PHE A 5 -24.60 -40.12 34.37
C PHE A 5 -23.61 -40.57 33.29
N ARG A 6 -24.02 -40.63 32.02
CA ARG A 6 -23.06 -40.74 30.90
C ARG A 6 -22.73 -39.32 30.44
N LEU A 7 -21.51 -38.90 30.76
CA LEU A 7 -20.86 -37.66 30.32
C LEU A 7 -20.93 -37.54 28.79
N ALA A 8 -21.53 -36.44 28.31
CA ALA A 8 -21.36 -35.99 26.93
C ALA A 8 -19.99 -35.30 26.84
N LEU A 9 -19.03 -35.94 26.17
CA LEU A 9 -17.74 -35.33 25.83
C LEU A 9 -17.97 -34.40 24.62
N VAL A 10 -18.19 -33.12 24.87
CA VAL A 10 -18.21 -32.10 23.82
C VAL A 10 -16.76 -31.80 23.43
N LEU A 11 -16.33 -32.39 22.32
CA LEU A 11 -15.05 -32.11 21.70
C LEU A 11 -15.14 -30.75 21.00
N VAL A 12 -14.71 -29.68 21.68
CA VAL A 12 -14.55 -28.36 21.06
C VAL A 12 -13.33 -28.44 20.13
N ALA A 13 -13.58 -28.70 18.86
CA ALA A 13 -12.58 -28.54 17.81
C ALA A 13 -12.29 -27.04 17.67
N MET A 14 -11.23 -26.58 18.35
CA MET A 14 -10.62 -25.28 18.12
C MET A 14 -10.09 -25.29 16.68
N VAL A 15 -10.88 -24.74 15.75
CA VAL A 15 -10.43 -24.47 14.38
C VAL A 15 -9.37 -23.37 14.50
N LEU A 16 -8.12 -23.79 14.60
CA LEU A 16 -6.96 -22.95 14.37
C LEU A 16 -7.02 -22.50 12.91
N LEU A 17 -7.69 -21.38 12.65
CA LEU A 17 -7.56 -20.69 11.37
C LEU A 17 -6.08 -20.37 11.20
N PRO A 18 -5.43 -20.80 10.10
CA PRO A 18 -4.07 -20.41 9.84
C PRO A 18 -4.06 -18.88 9.73
N LEU A 19 -3.36 -18.22 10.64
CA LEU A 19 -2.88 -16.86 10.43
C LEU A 19 -2.01 -16.93 9.19
N SER A 20 -2.59 -16.58 8.04
CA SER A 20 -1.87 -16.43 6.78
C SER A 20 -0.84 -15.32 6.99
N ALA A 21 0.36 -15.69 7.41
CA ALA A 21 1.52 -14.83 7.32
C ALA A 21 1.73 -14.54 5.84
N TYR A 22 1.31 -13.36 5.40
CA TYR A 22 1.62 -12.89 4.07
C TYR A 22 3.14 -12.71 4.00
N ALA A 23 3.82 -13.63 3.31
CA ALA A 23 5.23 -13.50 3.05
C ALA A 23 5.48 -12.19 2.28
N GLN A 24 6.38 -11.36 2.80
CA GLN A 24 6.83 -10.15 2.14
C GLN A 24 7.55 -10.53 0.85
N LYS A 25 6.95 -10.22 -0.30
CA LYS A 25 7.55 -10.45 -1.60
C LYS A 25 8.16 -9.14 -2.09
N ALA A 26 9.44 -9.16 -2.41
CA ALA A 26 10.08 -8.05 -3.10
C ALA A 26 9.34 -7.71 -4.41
N GLY A 27 9.22 -6.42 -4.71
CA GLY A 27 8.49 -5.94 -5.89
C GLY A 27 6.99 -5.75 -5.66
N GLN A 28 6.47 -5.96 -4.45
CA GLN A 28 5.04 -5.83 -4.15
C GLN A 28 4.75 -4.59 -3.30
N ILE A 29 3.59 -3.99 -3.53
CA ILE A 29 2.95 -3.07 -2.58
C ILE A 29 1.81 -3.84 -1.90
N VAL A 30 1.80 -3.83 -0.57
CA VAL A 30 0.70 -4.38 0.23
C VAL A 30 -0.13 -3.26 0.83
N PHE A 31 -1.39 -3.56 1.15
CA PHE A 31 -2.34 -2.58 1.62
C PHE A 31 -3.10 -3.09 2.85
N SER A 32 -3.58 -2.16 3.67
CA SER A 32 -4.41 -2.46 4.82
C SER A 32 -5.32 -1.26 5.15
N SER A 33 -6.43 -1.53 5.82
CA SER A 33 -7.28 -0.50 6.42
C SER A 33 -6.75 -0.01 7.79
N GLN A 34 -5.64 -0.59 8.24
CA GLN A 34 -4.93 -0.24 9.46
C GLN A 34 -3.47 0.05 9.16
N MET A 35 -2.80 0.78 10.07
CA MET A 35 -1.38 1.05 9.95
C MET A 35 -0.58 -0.26 9.89
N ILE A 36 0.38 -0.33 8.97
CA ILE A 36 1.16 -1.54 8.70
C ILE A 36 2.52 -1.40 9.39
N ASP A 37 2.91 -2.39 10.19
CA ASP A 37 4.31 -2.59 10.57
C ASP A 37 5.07 -3.21 9.39
N PRO A 38 6.04 -2.51 8.78
CA PRO A 38 6.81 -3.06 7.65
C PRO A 38 7.63 -4.30 8.02
N ALA A 39 8.00 -4.48 9.29
CA ALA A 39 8.73 -5.67 9.73
C ALA A 39 7.81 -6.89 9.84
N ASN A 40 6.55 -6.68 10.24
CA ASN A 40 5.57 -7.74 10.50
C ASN A 40 4.17 -7.35 9.98
N PRO A 41 3.96 -7.36 8.65
CA PRO A 41 2.70 -6.93 8.07
C PRO A 41 1.57 -7.90 8.44
N THR A 42 0.50 -7.35 9.01
CA THR A 42 -0.71 -8.09 9.40
C THR A 42 -1.95 -7.35 8.88
N ASN A 43 -3.12 -8.00 8.94
CA ASN A 43 -4.40 -7.41 8.53
C ASN A 43 -4.40 -6.81 7.12
N LEU A 44 -3.69 -7.46 6.19
CA LEU A 44 -3.62 -7.00 4.80
C LEU A 44 -4.95 -7.26 4.08
N THR A 45 -5.35 -6.31 3.24
CA THR A 45 -6.55 -6.42 2.39
C THR A 45 -6.28 -5.76 1.04
N LYS A 46 -7.04 -6.17 0.02
CA LYS A 46 -7.07 -5.53 -1.30
C LYS A 46 -8.44 -4.94 -1.63
N SER A 47 -9.37 -4.94 -0.67
CA SER A 47 -10.73 -4.49 -0.89
C SER A 47 -11.09 -3.42 0.14
N PHE A 48 -11.53 -2.28 -0.37
CA PHE A 48 -11.84 -1.07 0.38
C PHE A 48 -13.19 -0.52 -0.08
N LYS A 49 -13.87 0.18 0.81
CA LYS A 49 -15.04 1.00 0.50
C LYS A 49 -14.64 2.47 0.42
N ALA A 50 -15.45 3.26 -0.26
CA ALA A 50 -15.28 4.71 -0.25
C ALA A 50 -15.28 5.24 1.21
N GLY A 51 -14.26 6.03 1.55
CA GLY A 51 -14.04 6.56 2.89
C GLY A 51 -13.27 5.64 3.85
N ASP A 52 -12.94 4.41 3.44
CA ASP A 52 -12.02 3.58 4.23
C ASP A 52 -10.62 4.20 4.24
N ALA A 53 -9.92 3.99 5.35
CA ALA A 53 -8.51 4.32 5.41
C ALA A 53 -7.69 3.34 4.55
N ILE A 54 -6.67 3.83 3.87
CA ILE A 54 -5.78 3.02 3.03
C ILE A 54 -4.33 3.33 3.38
N TYR A 55 -3.69 2.37 4.03
CA TYR A 55 -2.27 2.35 4.33
C TYR A 55 -1.57 1.40 3.36
N SER A 56 -0.33 1.73 2.95
CA SER A 56 0.44 0.85 2.09
C SER A 56 1.91 0.78 2.49
N VAL A 57 2.55 -0.33 2.13
CA VAL A 57 4.00 -0.50 2.24
C VAL A 57 4.52 -1.09 0.94
N ALA A 58 5.46 -0.41 0.30
CA ALA A 58 6.20 -0.92 -0.84
C ALA A 58 7.39 -1.75 -0.35
N TYR A 59 7.46 -3.02 -0.74
CA TYR A 59 8.61 -3.89 -0.51
C TYR A 59 9.41 -4.00 -1.80
N VAL A 60 10.70 -3.72 -1.72
CA VAL A 60 11.59 -3.67 -2.89
C VAL A 60 12.71 -4.70 -2.78
N GLN A 61 13.29 -5.07 -3.93
CA GLN A 61 14.31 -6.14 -4.01
C GLN A 61 15.65 -5.78 -3.33
N ASP A 62 15.99 -4.50 -3.28
CA ASP A 62 17.23 -4.01 -2.67
C ASP A 62 17.01 -2.61 -2.05
N ASN A 63 18.05 -2.01 -1.47
CA ASN A 63 17.94 -0.64 -0.98
C ASN A 63 17.73 0.38 -2.11
N PHE A 64 17.13 1.54 -1.78
CA PHE A 64 16.80 2.56 -2.76
C PHE A 64 18.04 3.14 -3.46
N LEU A 65 19.18 3.31 -2.79
CA LEU A 65 20.40 3.80 -3.46
C LEU A 65 20.81 2.91 -4.64
N LYS A 66 20.73 1.58 -4.47
CA LYS A 66 21.06 0.63 -5.52
C LYS A 66 19.97 0.55 -6.59
N LEU A 67 18.70 0.50 -6.18
CA LEU A 67 17.56 0.45 -7.12
C LEU A 67 17.51 1.67 -8.04
N CYS A 68 17.82 2.84 -7.49
CA CYS A 68 17.85 4.10 -8.19
C CYS A 68 19.15 4.34 -8.95
N ASN A 69 20.07 3.35 -9.01
CA ASN A 69 21.40 3.47 -9.61
C ASN A 69 22.16 4.73 -9.15
N SER A 70 22.08 5.03 -7.85
CA SER A 70 22.54 6.29 -7.25
C SER A 70 23.26 6.04 -5.92
N PRO A 71 24.37 5.28 -5.91
CA PRO A 71 25.00 4.76 -4.69
C PRO A 71 25.50 5.84 -3.72
N ASN A 72 25.79 7.05 -4.21
CA ASN A 72 26.35 8.15 -3.43
C ASN A 72 25.35 9.30 -3.19
N ALA A 73 24.07 9.10 -3.55
CA ALA A 73 23.07 10.14 -3.39
C ALA A 73 22.78 10.44 -1.92
N LYS A 74 22.68 11.72 -1.57
CA LYS A 74 22.21 12.18 -0.26
C LYS A 74 20.69 12.32 -0.20
N LYS A 75 20.07 12.38 -1.38
CA LYS A 75 18.63 12.52 -1.58
C LYS A 75 18.26 11.84 -2.90
N LEU A 76 17.19 11.07 -2.91
CA LEU A 76 16.68 10.38 -4.09
C LEU A 76 15.31 10.93 -4.47
N GLU A 77 15.11 11.20 -5.75
CA GLU A 77 13.81 11.48 -6.32
C GLU A 77 13.16 10.16 -6.78
N THR A 78 11.92 9.93 -6.35
CA THR A 78 11.16 8.72 -6.68
C THR A 78 9.72 9.11 -7.02
N GLY A 79 8.99 8.21 -7.67
CA GLY A 79 7.61 8.47 -8.09
C GLY A 79 6.62 7.51 -7.46
N PHE A 80 5.49 8.02 -6.99
CA PHE A 80 4.34 7.21 -6.58
C PHE A 80 3.14 7.53 -7.47
N PHE A 81 2.59 6.50 -8.08
CA PHE A 81 1.55 6.62 -9.09
C PHE A 81 0.34 5.78 -8.70
N ILE A 82 -0.85 6.34 -8.94
CA ILE A 82 -2.11 5.62 -8.81
C ILE A 82 -2.81 5.68 -10.16
N TYR A 83 -3.12 4.51 -10.71
CA TYR A 83 -3.88 4.35 -11.94
C TYR A 83 -5.23 3.72 -11.63
N GLU A 84 -6.29 4.22 -12.25
CA GLU A 84 -7.53 3.47 -12.41
C GLU A 84 -7.37 2.50 -13.59
N VAL A 85 -7.62 1.21 -13.35
CA VAL A 85 -7.65 0.18 -14.37
C VAL A 85 -9.09 0.01 -14.86
N LYS A 86 -9.33 0.41 -16.11
CA LYS A 86 -10.63 0.26 -16.76
C LYS A 86 -10.69 -1.07 -17.50
N PRO A 87 -11.78 -1.83 -17.35
CA PRO A 87 -11.95 -3.07 -18.10
C PRO A 87 -12.00 -2.75 -19.60
N PRO A 88 -11.55 -3.69 -20.45
CA PRO A 88 -11.63 -3.52 -21.89
C PRO A 88 -13.10 -3.46 -22.34
N LEU A 89 -13.40 -2.64 -23.35
CA LEU A 89 -14.76 -2.56 -23.92
C LEU A 89 -15.08 -3.80 -24.77
N TYR A 90 -14.06 -4.40 -25.37
CA TYR A 90 -14.17 -5.61 -26.18
C TYR A 90 -13.13 -6.64 -25.76
N SER A 91 -13.41 -7.93 -25.96
CA SER A 91 -12.57 -9.05 -25.50
C SER A 91 -11.16 -9.10 -26.09
N TYR A 92 -10.90 -8.39 -27.19
CA TYR A 92 -9.58 -8.31 -27.83
C TYR A 92 -8.73 -7.13 -27.34
N GLN A 93 -9.27 -6.27 -26.48
CA GLN A 93 -8.55 -5.14 -25.92
C GLN A 93 -7.93 -5.53 -24.58
N GLU A 94 -6.74 -5.01 -24.32
CA GLU A 94 -6.16 -5.03 -22.98
C GLU A 94 -6.84 -3.99 -22.08
N PRO A 95 -6.88 -4.20 -20.76
CA PRO A 95 -7.32 -3.18 -19.81
C PRO A 95 -6.54 -1.87 -20.00
N GLN A 96 -7.25 -0.75 -19.87
CA GLN A 96 -6.64 0.57 -19.99
C GLN A 96 -6.32 1.14 -18.61
N GLU A 97 -5.15 1.74 -18.48
CA GLU A 97 -4.74 2.44 -17.26
C GLU A 97 -4.88 3.95 -17.45
N SER A 98 -5.63 4.60 -16.56
CA SER A 98 -5.74 6.04 -16.49
C SER A 98 -5.07 6.54 -15.21
N GLN A 99 -4.03 7.37 -15.33
CA GLN A 99 -3.36 7.93 -14.16
C GLN A 99 -4.30 8.92 -13.46
N ILE A 100 -4.66 8.64 -12.22
CA ILE A 100 -5.53 9.51 -11.42
C ILE A 100 -4.75 10.34 -10.40
N ALA A 101 -3.57 9.86 -9.98
CA ALA A 101 -2.70 10.61 -9.09
C ALA A 101 -1.21 10.29 -9.33
N TYR A 102 -0.38 11.28 -9.03
CA TYR A 102 1.08 11.19 -9.03
C TYR A 102 1.64 12.04 -7.90
N SER A 103 2.78 11.63 -7.35
CA SER A 103 3.63 12.53 -6.57
C SER A 103 5.08 12.18 -6.72
N THR A 104 5.91 13.22 -6.64
CA THR A 104 7.32 13.05 -6.38
C THR A 104 7.52 12.80 -4.88
N VAL A 105 8.14 11.66 -4.56
CA VAL A 105 8.53 11.29 -3.20
C VAL A 105 10.04 11.40 -3.10
N TRP A 106 10.52 12.24 -2.19
CA TRP A 106 11.95 12.39 -1.95
C TRP A 106 12.38 11.58 -0.74
N LEU A 107 13.36 10.71 -0.93
CA LEU A 107 13.96 9.92 0.15
C LEU A 107 15.31 10.49 0.55
N SER A 108 15.64 10.42 1.84
CA SER A 108 16.95 10.76 2.38
C SER A 108 17.28 9.91 3.60
N GLY A 109 18.46 10.12 4.20
CA GLY A 109 18.84 9.48 5.46
C GLY A 109 18.81 7.95 5.44
N GLY A 110 18.42 7.35 6.57
CA GLY A 110 18.35 5.90 6.75
C GLY A 110 17.32 5.23 5.84
N THR A 111 16.25 5.93 5.49
CA THR A 111 15.19 5.42 4.62
C THR A 111 15.71 4.92 3.27
N MET A 112 16.77 5.54 2.72
CA MET A 112 17.36 5.11 1.44
C MET A 112 18.06 3.74 1.51
N GLN A 113 18.40 3.26 2.71
CA GLN A 113 19.03 1.96 2.95
C GLN A 113 18.00 0.83 3.17
N ASN A 114 16.72 1.19 3.36
CA ASN A 114 15.67 0.23 3.67
C ASN A 114 15.21 -0.54 2.42
N LYS A 115 14.62 -1.72 2.64
CA LYS A 115 13.95 -2.54 1.61
C LYS A 115 12.43 -2.43 1.65
N SER A 116 11.92 -1.57 2.52
CA SER A 116 10.50 -1.30 2.69
C SER A 116 10.28 0.19 2.84
N LEU A 117 9.21 0.70 2.23
CA LEU A 117 8.82 2.10 2.32
C LEU A 117 7.33 2.21 2.65
N PRO A 118 6.97 2.65 3.86
CA PRO A 118 5.60 3.03 4.18
C PRO A 118 5.17 4.21 3.31
N LEU A 119 4.02 4.08 2.65
CA LEU A 119 3.42 5.10 1.81
C LEU A 119 1.93 5.18 2.15
N ASP A 120 1.53 6.31 2.68
CA ASP A 120 0.13 6.58 2.97
C ASP A 120 -0.63 6.85 1.66
N ILE A 121 -1.82 6.25 1.47
CA ILE A 121 -2.68 6.54 0.31
C ILE A 121 -3.83 7.44 0.76
N ALA A 122 -4.66 6.93 1.66
CA ALA A 122 -5.77 7.66 2.27
C ALA A 122 -5.82 7.35 3.77
N PRO A 123 -4.79 7.74 4.56
CA PRO A 123 -4.74 7.42 5.98
C PRO A 123 -5.80 8.23 6.73
N LYS A 124 -6.18 7.78 7.93
CA LYS A 124 -6.92 8.67 8.84
C LYS A 124 -6.05 9.89 9.20
N PRO A 125 -6.62 11.10 9.31
CA PRO A 125 -5.84 12.31 9.61
C PRO A 125 -4.99 12.21 10.89
N ASP A 126 -5.49 11.53 11.93
CA ASP A 126 -4.79 11.33 13.21
C ASP A 126 -3.71 10.24 13.18
N LYS A 127 -3.62 9.50 12.07
CA LYS A 127 -2.69 8.38 11.85
C LYS A 127 -1.83 8.56 10.61
N MET A 128 -1.89 9.74 9.99
CA MET A 128 -1.06 10.07 8.83
C MET A 128 0.40 10.19 9.28
N THR A 129 1.26 9.43 8.63
CA THR A 129 2.71 9.42 8.86
C THR A 129 3.44 10.32 7.86
N ALA A 130 2.83 10.53 6.68
CA ALA A 130 3.31 11.50 5.71
C ALA A 130 3.42 12.91 6.32
N TYR A 131 4.39 13.69 5.82
CA TYR A 131 4.74 15.05 6.26
C TYR A 131 5.35 15.18 7.66
N GLY A 132 5.29 14.13 8.50
CA GLY A 132 5.94 14.09 9.81
C GLY A 132 7.35 13.49 9.80
N ASN A 133 7.70 12.72 8.77
CA ASN A 133 9.02 12.10 8.62
C ASN A 133 9.97 13.02 7.82
N PRO A 134 11.07 13.52 8.41
CA PRO A 134 12.02 14.37 7.69
C PRO A 134 12.79 13.63 6.58
N GLU A 135 12.82 12.29 6.60
CA GLU A 135 13.50 11.48 5.60
C GLU A 135 12.63 11.16 4.37
N ILE A 136 11.31 11.37 4.45
CA ILE A 136 10.35 11.16 3.36
C ILE A 136 9.56 12.46 3.14
N THR A 137 9.89 13.19 2.08
CA THR A 137 9.24 14.47 1.80
C THR A 137 8.49 14.46 0.48
N TYR A 138 7.32 15.09 0.46
CA TYR A 138 6.48 15.27 -0.72
C TYR A 138 6.55 16.72 -1.17
N THR A 139 6.35 16.98 -2.47
CA THR A 139 6.35 18.35 -2.98
C THR A 139 5.12 19.11 -2.48
N LYS A 140 5.30 20.39 -2.18
CA LYS A 140 4.22 21.31 -1.78
C LYS A 140 4.22 22.51 -2.70
N PHE A 141 3.07 22.80 -3.30
CA PHE A 141 2.87 23.97 -4.17
C PHE A 141 1.78 24.86 -3.59
N GLY A 142 2.18 25.88 -2.84
CA GLY A 142 1.24 26.78 -2.16
C GLY A 142 0.38 26.04 -1.13
N LYS A 143 -0.93 25.99 -1.37
CA LYS A 143 -1.90 25.27 -0.54
C LYS A 143 -2.08 23.79 -0.94
N ASN A 144 -1.54 23.38 -2.08
CA ASN A 144 -1.67 22.02 -2.58
C ASN A 144 -0.53 21.16 -2.05
N PHE A 145 -0.89 19.97 -1.55
CA PHE A 145 0.04 18.99 -1.03
C PHE A 145 0.04 17.78 -1.96
N GLU A 146 1.21 17.43 -2.52
CA GLU A 146 1.39 16.09 -3.06
C GLU A 146 1.38 15.06 -1.93
N GLY A 147 1.25 13.78 -2.27
CA GLY A 147 1.15 12.70 -1.28
C GLY A 147 -0.30 12.40 -0.89
N PRO A 148 -0.54 11.92 0.34
CA PRO A 148 -1.82 11.33 0.74
C PRO A 148 -3.03 12.26 0.62
N VAL A 149 -2.84 13.57 0.81
CA VAL A 149 -3.93 14.54 0.63
C VAL A 149 -4.38 14.57 -0.83
N GLY A 150 -3.43 14.74 -1.76
CA GLY A 150 -3.72 14.71 -3.20
C GLY A 150 -4.26 13.36 -3.69
N TYR A 151 -3.77 12.25 -3.13
CA TYR A 151 -4.30 10.92 -3.45
C TYR A 151 -5.77 10.78 -3.00
N THR A 152 -6.07 11.19 -1.76
CA THR A 152 -7.43 11.16 -1.21
C THR A 152 -8.39 12.02 -2.06
N GLU A 153 -7.96 13.21 -2.48
CA GLU A 153 -8.72 14.07 -3.38
C GLU A 153 -8.95 13.44 -4.77
N ALA A 154 -7.96 12.73 -5.31
CA ALA A 154 -8.09 12.02 -6.58
C ALA A 154 -9.09 10.85 -6.47
N LEU A 155 -9.00 10.07 -5.39
CA LEU A 155 -9.92 8.95 -5.12
C LEU A 155 -11.37 9.45 -4.92
N ALA A 156 -11.56 10.61 -4.28
CA ALA A 156 -12.87 11.21 -4.07
C ALA A 156 -13.57 11.67 -5.37
N LYS A 157 -12.82 11.79 -6.48
CA LYS A 157 -13.34 12.17 -7.81
C LYS A 157 -13.74 10.96 -8.67
N LEU A 158 -13.46 9.74 -8.21
CA LEU A 158 -13.94 8.54 -8.89
C LEU A 158 -15.46 8.51 -8.89
N GLU A 159 -16.03 8.02 -9.99
CA GLU A 159 -17.48 7.85 -10.09
C GLU A 159 -17.97 6.82 -9.07
N SER A 160 -19.29 6.77 -8.84
CA SER A 160 -19.84 5.71 -7.99
C SER A 160 -19.69 4.36 -8.69
N GLY A 161 -18.99 3.42 -8.08
CA GLY A 161 -18.83 2.10 -8.66
C GLY A 161 -17.73 1.29 -8.00
N LYS A 162 -17.43 0.14 -8.62
CA LYS A 162 -16.27 -0.68 -8.28
C LYS A 162 -15.13 -0.29 -9.20
N HIS A 163 -14.02 0.15 -8.62
CA HIS A 163 -12.82 0.54 -9.36
C HIS A 163 -11.70 -0.43 -9.04
N THR A 164 -10.86 -0.75 -10.01
CA THR A 164 -9.58 -1.42 -9.71
C THR A 164 -8.50 -0.36 -9.79
N LEU A 165 -7.69 -0.25 -8.74
CA LEU A 165 -6.59 0.70 -8.69
C LEU A 165 -5.27 -0.05 -8.71
N ARG A 166 -4.38 0.37 -9.60
CA ARG A 166 -3.00 -0.10 -9.65
C ARG A 166 -2.08 0.99 -9.12
N VAL A 167 -1.32 0.63 -8.09
CA VAL A 167 -0.38 1.51 -7.41
C VAL A 167 1.02 1.10 -7.81
N ARG A 168 1.82 2.05 -8.29
CA ARG A 168 3.22 1.81 -8.67
C ARG A 168 4.13 2.74 -7.90
N TYR A 169 5.21 2.17 -7.39
CA TYR A 169 6.35 2.93 -6.90
C TYR A 169 7.51 2.78 -7.87
N GLN A 170 8.05 3.92 -8.30
CA GLN A 170 9.11 3.98 -9.29
C GLN A 170 10.37 4.60 -8.73
N CYS A 171 11.50 4.07 -9.17
CA CYS A 171 12.76 4.80 -9.10
C CYS A 171 13.46 4.81 -10.45
N ASN A 172 14.01 5.97 -10.83
CA ASN A 172 14.67 6.17 -12.12
C ASN A 172 13.85 5.61 -13.31
N TYR A 173 12.55 5.93 -13.33
CA TYR A 173 11.58 5.50 -14.34
C TYR A 173 11.31 3.98 -14.40
N GLN A 174 11.86 3.18 -13.48
CA GLN A 174 11.59 1.75 -13.36
C GLN A 174 10.60 1.49 -12.24
N VAL A 175 9.60 0.64 -12.50
CA VAL A 175 8.68 0.16 -11.45
C VAL A 175 9.44 -0.81 -10.56
N VAL A 176 9.64 -0.43 -9.30
CA VAL A 176 10.38 -1.23 -8.31
C VAL A 176 9.46 -1.93 -7.31
N ALA A 177 8.20 -1.48 -7.22
CA ALA A 177 7.12 -2.18 -6.52
C ALA A 177 5.76 -1.83 -7.13
N GLU A 178 4.85 -2.80 -7.16
CA GLU A 178 3.47 -2.63 -7.64
C GLU A 178 2.47 -3.38 -6.77
N GLY A 179 1.25 -2.87 -6.66
CA GLY A 179 0.13 -3.58 -6.04
C GLY A 179 -1.21 -3.12 -6.61
N GLU A 180 -2.23 -3.96 -6.42
CA GLU A 180 -3.59 -3.68 -6.85
C GLU A 180 -4.58 -3.78 -5.69
N ILE A 181 -5.53 -2.85 -5.68
CA ILE A 181 -6.66 -2.79 -4.74
C ILE A 181 -7.97 -2.54 -5.51
N THR A 182 -9.08 -2.71 -4.81
CA THR A 182 -10.44 -2.57 -5.31
C THR A 182 -11.30 -1.83 -4.30
#